data_AF-A0A2V5IWU3-F1
#
_entry.id   AF-A0A2V5IWU3-F1
#
_cell.length_a   1.000
_cell.length_b   1.000
_cell.length_c   1.000
_cell.angle_alpha   90.00
_cell.angle_beta   90.00
_cell.angle_gamma   90.00
#
_symmetry.space_group_name_H-M   'P 1'
#
loop_
_entity.id
_entity.type
_entity.pdbx_description
1 polymer ?
#
loop_
_entity_poly.entity_id
_entity_poly.type
_entity_poly.pdbx_seq_one_letter_code
_entity_poly.pdbx_strand_id
1 'polypeptide(L)'
;MPRMSQALTDAVTGRCAIARTLGVLADSWSFLLIREAHLGRRTFAEFRDSLGIATDVLGARLEALVDHGIFERVPYQEPGQRTRDGYELTSAGNELKIVLIAMQQWGEEHLPHEQRLAILPVTADGQDRVRAELLGIDGTIVAQENVEFRHITQP
;
A
#
# COMPACT_ATOMS: atom_id res chain seq x y z
N MET A 1 12.88 5.56 20.59
CA MET A 1 11.97 4.57 19.97
C MET A 1 11.33 3.76 21.09
N PRO A 2 9.99 3.58 21.12
CA PRO A 2 9.37 2.68 22.08
C PRO A 2 9.92 1.27 21.85
N ARG A 3 10.28 0.57 22.93
CA ARG A 3 10.73 -0.81 22.86
C ARG A 3 9.55 -1.67 22.38
N MET A 4 9.66 -2.30 21.21
CA MET A 4 8.64 -3.22 20.73
C MET A 4 8.41 -4.31 21.80
N SER A 5 7.15 -4.67 22.03
CA SER A 5 6.83 -5.78 22.93
C SER A 5 7.40 -7.07 22.34
N GLN A 6 7.80 -8.00 23.20
CA GLN A 6 8.34 -9.28 22.76
C GLN A 6 7.35 -10.03 21.83
N ALA A 7 6.06 -9.93 22.11
CA ALA A 7 5.00 -10.46 21.25
C ALA A 7 4.99 -9.84 19.84
N LEU A 8 5.25 -8.53 19.70
CA LEU A 8 5.33 -7.89 18.39
C LEU A 8 6.62 -8.27 17.67
N THR A 9 7.74 -8.36 18.39
CA THR A 9 9.00 -8.86 17.83
C THR A 9 8.84 -10.29 17.32
N ASP A 10 8.28 -11.20 18.12
CA ASP A 10 8.04 -12.60 17.75
C ASP A 10 7.03 -12.74 16.62
N ALA A 11 6.02 -11.86 16.55
CA ALA A 11 5.08 -11.84 15.44
C ALA A 11 5.75 -11.41 14.13
N VAL A 12 6.58 -10.36 14.19
CA VAL A 12 7.31 -9.81 13.02
C VAL A 12 8.42 -10.75 12.56
N THR A 13 9.07 -11.49 13.45
CA THR A 13 10.11 -12.49 13.07
C THR A 13 9.55 -13.91 12.90
N GLY A 14 8.27 -14.13 13.20
CA GLY A 14 7.62 -15.43 13.20
C GLY A 14 6.81 -15.75 11.94
N ARG A 15 5.92 -16.75 12.04
CA ARG A 15 5.08 -17.23 10.92
C ARG A 15 3.97 -16.25 10.51
N CYS A 16 3.66 -15.23 11.30
CA CYS A 16 2.57 -14.29 11.02
C CYS A 16 2.90 -13.36 9.84
N ALA A 17 2.27 -13.58 8.69
CA ALA A 17 2.48 -12.75 7.50
C ALA A 17 2.02 -11.30 7.71
N ILE A 18 0.91 -11.08 8.44
CA ILE A 18 0.40 -9.74 8.75
C ILE A 18 1.45 -8.90 9.47
N ALA A 19 2.10 -9.46 10.50
CA ALA A 19 3.11 -8.75 11.25
C ALA A 19 4.36 -8.44 10.42
N ARG A 20 4.79 -9.37 9.54
CA ARG A 20 5.87 -9.10 8.58
C ARG A 20 5.51 -7.97 7.61
N THR A 21 4.28 -7.95 7.11
CA THR A 21 3.78 -6.86 6.25
C THR A 21 3.81 -5.52 6.98
N LEU A 22 3.42 -5.47 8.27
CA LEU A 22 3.54 -4.26 9.07
C LEU A 22 4.99 -3.80 9.25
N GLY A 23 5.95 -4.73 9.33
CA GLY A 23 7.38 -4.37 9.34
C GLY A 23 7.82 -3.56 8.12
N VAL A 24 7.12 -3.71 6.98
CA VAL A 24 7.40 -3.02 5.72
C VAL A 24 6.53 -1.78 5.52
N LEU A 25 5.23 -1.89 5.80
CA LEU A 25 4.22 -0.89 5.40
C LEU A 25 3.66 -0.05 6.54
N ALA A 26 4.03 -0.27 7.81
CA ALA A 26 3.35 0.36 8.94
C ALA A 26 3.58 1.87 9.10
N ASP A 27 4.44 2.49 8.29
CA ASP A 27 4.51 3.95 8.28
C ASP A 27 3.43 4.56 7.36
N SER A 28 2.89 5.71 7.76
CA SER A 28 1.80 6.36 7.04
C SER A 28 2.16 6.75 5.60
N TRP A 29 3.44 6.95 5.28
CA TRP A 29 3.87 7.37 3.95
C TRP A 29 3.91 6.21 2.96
N SER A 30 4.21 5.00 3.41
CA SER A 30 4.29 3.82 2.54
C SER A 30 3.01 3.60 1.73
N PHE A 31 1.84 3.59 2.38
CA PHE A 31 0.55 3.46 1.69
C PHE A 31 0.24 4.66 0.78
N LEU A 32 0.62 5.88 1.19
CA LEU A 32 0.40 7.08 0.37
C LEU A 32 1.28 7.07 -0.90
N LEU A 33 2.53 6.64 -0.80
CA LEU A 33 3.42 6.50 -1.96
C LEU A 33 2.88 5.48 -2.96
N ILE A 34 2.40 4.33 -2.50
CA ILE A 34 1.78 3.32 -3.35
C ILE A 34 0.50 3.86 -4.01
N ARG A 35 -0.32 4.60 -3.27
CA ARG A 35 -1.50 5.30 -3.81
C ARG A 35 -1.12 6.25 -4.93
N GLU A 36 -0.14 7.13 -4.70
CA GLU A 36 0.34 8.08 -5.70
C GLU A 36 0.92 7.39 -6.94
N ALA A 37 1.60 6.25 -6.77
CA ALA A 37 2.09 5.46 -7.89
C ALA A 37 0.95 4.87 -8.73
N HIS A 38 -0.15 4.42 -8.10
CA HIS A 38 -1.35 4.03 -8.83
C HIS A 38 -2.04 5.22 -9.53
N LEU A 39 -1.84 6.44 -9.06
CA LEU A 39 -2.27 7.68 -9.73
C LEU A 39 -1.30 8.16 -10.82
N GLY A 40 -0.27 7.36 -11.14
CA GLY A 40 0.65 7.64 -12.23
C GLY A 40 1.86 8.47 -11.85
N ARG A 41 2.09 8.78 -10.57
CA ARG A 41 3.35 9.41 -10.13
C ARG A 41 4.50 8.42 -10.32
N ARG A 42 5.62 8.89 -10.85
CA ARG A 42 6.79 8.06 -11.21
C ARG A 42 8.10 8.65 -10.72
N THR A 43 8.19 9.97 -10.51
CA THR A 43 9.45 10.62 -10.13
C THR A 43 9.44 11.09 -8.68
N PHE A 44 10.63 11.25 -8.10
CA PHE A 44 10.78 11.81 -6.76
C PHE A 44 10.09 13.18 -6.61
N ALA A 45 10.19 14.04 -7.62
CA ALA A 45 9.57 15.37 -7.61
C ALA A 45 8.03 15.26 -7.58
N GLU A 46 7.47 14.39 -8.41
CA GLU A 46 6.03 14.14 -8.44
C GLU A 46 5.48 13.62 -7.11
N PHE A 47 6.18 12.68 -6.45
CA PHE A 47 5.78 12.21 -5.12
C PHE A 47 5.87 13.32 -4.07
N ARG A 48 6.97 14.09 -4.06
CA ARG A 48 7.15 15.22 -3.14
C ARG A 48 6.05 16.26 -3.32
N ASP A 49 5.78 16.65 -4.55
CA ASP A 49 4.84 17.72 -4.86
C ASP A 49 3.40 17.28 -4.58
N SER A 50 3.07 16.01 -4.76
CA SER A 50 1.74 15.45 -4.42
C SER A 50 1.52 15.31 -2.90
N LEU A 51 2.54 14.87 -2.16
CA LEU A 51 2.39 14.51 -0.74
C LEU A 51 2.83 15.62 0.23
N GLY A 52 3.60 16.61 -0.22
CA GLY A 52 4.18 17.64 0.65
C GLY A 52 5.15 17.10 1.72
N ILE A 53 5.65 15.88 1.52
CA ILE A 53 6.54 15.19 2.45
C ILE A 53 7.96 15.77 2.40
N ALA A 54 8.64 15.82 3.55
CA ALA A 54 10.04 16.22 3.62
C ALA A 54 10.93 15.29 2.78
N THR A 55 11.93 15.86 2.09
CA THR A 55 12.72 15.14 1.08
C THR A 55 13.57 14.01 1.65
N ASP A 56 14.09 14.19 2.86
CA ASP A 56 14.81 13.17 3.61
C ASP A 56 13.92 11.97 3.94
N VAL A 57 12.70 12.23 4.42
CA VAL A 57 11.70 11.19 4.71
C VAL A 57 11.27 10.48 3.43
N LEU A 58 11.01 11.22 2.34
CA LEU A 58 10.65 10.63 1.05
C LEU A 58 11.74 9.72 0.51
N GLY A 59 12.99 10.17 0.55
CA GLY A 59 14.14 9.38 0.11
C GLY A 59 14.26 8.07 0.87
N ALA A 60 14.23 8.13 2.21
CA ALA A 60 14.31 6.96 3.05
C ALA A 60 13.16 5.97 2.82
N ARG A 61 11.94 6.46 2.54
CA ARG A 61 10.78 5.61 2.29
C ARG A 61 10.81 4.96 0.91
N LEU A 62 11.15 5.70 -0.13
CA LEU A 62 11.31 5.12 -1.47
C LEU A 62 12.43 4.08 -1.48
N GLU A 63 13.55 4.35 -0.82
CA GLU A 63 14.66 3.39 -0.68
C GLU A 63 14.19 2.11 0.03
N ALA A 64 13.55 2.22 1.20
CA ALA A 64 13.04 1.06 1.93
C ALA A 64 12.03 0.24 1.11
N LEU A 65 11.13 0.90 0.37
CA LEU A 65 10.15 0.20 -0.46
C LEU A 65 10.79 -0.45 -1.70
N VAL A 66 11.89 0.10 -2.22
CA VAL A 66 12.71 -0.54 -3.25
C VAL A 66 13.42 -1.77 -2.70
N ASP A 67 14.02 -1.67 -1.52
CA ASP A 67 14.70 -2.78 -0.86
C ASP A 67 13.75 -3.95 -0.54
N HIS A 68 12.49 -3.64 -0.24
CA HIS A 68 11.43 -4.62 -0.04
C HIS A 68 10.76 -5.10 -1.34
N GLY A 69 11.21 -4.64 -2.51
CA GLY A 69 10.70 -5.06 -3.81
C GLY A 69 9.27 -4.60 -4.10
N ILE A 70 8.78 -3.56 -3.43
CA ILE A 70 7.48 -2.92 -3.71
C ILE A 70 7.61 -1.97 -4.89
N PHE A 71 8.72 -1.21 -4.94
CA PHE A 71 9.10 -0.40 -6.08
C PHE A 71 10.37 -0.93 -6.72
N GLU A 72 10.61 -0.54 -7.97
CA GLU A 72 11.90 -0.66 -8.63
C GLU A 72 12.35 0.69 -9.18
N ARG A 73 13.66 0.94 -9.18
CA ARG A 73 14.24 2.14 -9.78
C ARG A 73 14.40 1.91 -11.28
N VAL A 74 13.78 2.78 -12.07
CA VAL A 74 13.85 2.75 -13.53
C VAL A 74 14.49 4.04 -14.06
N PRO A 75 15.24 4.00 -15.18
CA PRO A 75 15.68 5.21 -15.83
C PRO A 75 14.45 5.96 -16.36
N TYR A 76 14.28 7.20 -15.92
CA TYR A 76 13.21 8.10 -16.34
C TYR A 76 13.80 9.29 -17.10
N GLN A 77 13.29 9.56 -18.29
CA GLN A 77 13.76 10.66 -19.11
C GLN A 77 12.58 11.36 -19.78
N GLU A 78 12.35 12.61 -19.39
CA GLU A 78 11.50 13.49 -20.19
C GLU A 78 12.19 13.86 -21.51
N PRO A 79 11.44 14.02 -22.62
CA PRO A 79 12.01 14.45 -23.89
C PRO A 79 12.85 15.72 -23.74
N GLY A 80 14.14 15.65 -24.11
CA GLY A 80 15.06 16.78 -24.05
C GLY A 80 15.68 17.08 -22.69
N GLN A 81 15.38 16.27 -21.65
CA GLN A 81 15.98 16.40 -20.32
C GLN A 81 17.01 15.30 -20.05
N ARG A 82 17.84 15.51 -19.01
CA ARG A 82 18.77 14.50 -18.48
C ARG A 82 17.98 13.35 -17.84
N THR A 83 18.43 12.11 -18.05
CA THR A 83 17.92 10.92 -17.36
C THR A 83 18.02 11.08 -15.85
N ARG A 84 16.93 10.76 -15.15
CA ARG A 84 16.77 10.73 -13.69
C ARG A 84 16.27 9.36 -13.27
N ASP A 85 16.26 9.10 -11.97
CA ASP A 85 15.60 7.92 -11.43
C ASP A 85 14.09 8.14 -11.37
N GLY A 86 13.34 7.20 -11.94
CA GLY A 86 11.92 6.97 -11.69
C GLY A 86 11.71 5.75 -10.80
N TYR A 87 10.47 5.60 -10.33
CA TYR A 87 10.03 4.54 -9.45
C TYR A 87 8.75 3.93 -10.02
N GLU A 88 8.78 2.63 -10.29
CA GLU A 88 7.62 1.87 -10.75
C GLU A 88 7.24 0.81 -9.73
N LEU A 89 5.93 0.54 -9.60
CA LEU A 89 5.46 -0.55 -8.76
C LEU A 89 5.81 -1.88 -9.43
N THR A 90 6.41 -2.78 -8.66
CA THR A 90 6.62 -4.17 -9.09
C THR A 90 5.29 -4.93 -9.14
N SER A 91 5.30 -6.21 -9.52
CA SER A 91 4.12 -7.08 -9.37
C SER A 91 3.62 -7.10 -7.92
N ALA A 92 4.52 -7.27 -6.96
CA ALA A 92 4.18 -7.28 -5.53
C ALA A 92 3.60 -5.93 -5.07
N GLY A 93 4.15 -4.81 -5.56
CA GLY A 93 3.63 -3.49 -5.26
C GLY A 93 2.23 -3.25 -5.84
N ASN A 94 1.95 -3.75 -7.04
CA ASN A 94 0.63 -3.63 -7.67
C ASN A 94 -0.45 -4.44 -6.94
N GLU A 95 -0.10 -5.60 -6.36
CA GLU A 95 -1.03 -6.43 -5.58
C GLU A 95 -1.54 -5.72 -4.31
N LEU A 96 -0.81 -4.73 -3.78
CA LEU A 96 -1.23 -3.96 -2.60
C LEU A 96 -2.45 -3.05 -2.86
N LYS A 97 -2.88 -2.89 -4.11
CA LYS A 97 -4.11 -2.15 -4.45
C LYS A 97 -5.32 -2.63 -3.67
N ILE A 98 -5.48 -3.94 -3.46
CA ILE A 98 -6.62 -4.48 -2.70
C ILE A 98 -6.60 -4.03 -1.23
N VAL A 99 -5.41 -3.93 -0.64
CA VAL A 99 -5.23 -3.46 0.74
C VAL A 99 -5.62 -1.99 0.85
N LEU A 100 -5.20 -1.16 -0.11
CA LEU A 100 -5.59 0.26 -0.17
C LEU A 100 -7.11 0.43 -0.28
N ILE A 101 -7.78 -0.36 -1.12
CA ILE A 101 -9.24 -0.33 -1.29
C ILE A 101 -9.93 -0.71 0.03
N ALA A 102 -9.50 -1.80 0.67
CA ALA A 102 -10.09 -2.24 1.94
C ALA A 102 -9.88 -1.21 3.06
N MET A 103 -8.69 -0.60 3.14
CA MET A 103 -8.39 0.47 4.10
C MET A 103 -9.26 1.70 3.86
N GLN A 104 -9.41 2.12 2.60
CA GLN A 104 -10.26 3.24 2.22
C GLN A 104 -11.72 2.98 2.59
N GLN A 105 -12.25 1.80 2.25
CA GLN A 105 -13.62 1.42 2.56
C GLN A 105 -13.91 1.48 4.07
N TRP A 106 -12.98 0.99 4.90
CA TRP A 106 -13.10 1.11 6.35
C TRP A 106 -13.03 2.57 6.83
N GLY A 107 -12.13 3.37 6.26
CA GLY A 107 -12.00 4.80 6.60
C GLY A 107 -13.22 5.62 6.21
N GLU A 108 -13.84 5.36 5.06
CA GLU A 108 -15.06 6.03 4.61
C GLU A 108 -16.23 5.80 5.57
N GLU A 109 -16.34 4.59 6.13
CA GLU A 109 -17.41 4.23 7.09
C GLU A 109 -17.16 4.79 8.50
N HIS A 110 -15.92 4.68 8.99
CA HIS A 110 -15.63 4.91 10.41
C HIS A 110 -14.91 6.22 10.73
N LEU A 111 -14.32 6.87 9.73
CA LEU A 111 -13.59 8.14 9.88
C LEU A 111 -14.11 9.17 8.86
N PRO A 112 -15.43 9.49 8.88
CA PRO A 112 -15.99 10.39 7.90
C PRO A 112 -15.37 11.79 8.02
N HIS A 113 -15.06 12.38 6.87
CA HIS A 113 -14.55 13.74 6.78
C HIS A 113 -15.54 14.64 6.03
N GLU A 114 -15.75 15.86 6.52
CA GLU A 114 -16.74 16.80 5.97
C GLU A 114 -16.41 17.24 4.54
N GLN A 115 -15.12 17.29 4.19
CA GLN A 115 -14.64 17.61 2.85
C GLN A 115 -14.31 16.32 2.08
N ARG A 116 -15.20 15.93 1.18
CA ARG A 116 -15.02 14.72 0.34
C ARG A 116 -14.09 15.02 -0.85
N LEU A 117 -12.79 15.20 -0.59
CA LEU A 117 -11.76 15.02 -1.62
C LEU A 117 -11.48 13.52 -1.73
N ALA A 118 -12.09 12.84 -2.71
CA ALA A 118 -12.04 11.38 -2.77
C ALA A 118 -11.34 10.89 -4.05
N ILE A 119 -10.18 10.28 -3.87
CA ILE A 119 -9.64 9.32 -4.84
C ILE A 119 -10.49 8.07 -4.68
N LEU A 120 -11.33 7.73 -5.66
CA LEU A 120 -12.21 6.57 -5.56
C LEU A 120 -11.64 5.39 -6.36
N PRO A 121 -11.73 4.18 -5.83
CA PRO A 121 -11.38 3.00 -6.60
C PRO A 121 -12.48 2.76 -7.62
N VAL A 122 -12.08 2.78 -8.89
CA VAL A 122 -12.97 2.58 -10.05
C VAL A 122 -12.38 1.53 -10.99
N THR A 123 -13.22 0.99 -11.87
CA THR A 123 -12.80 0.17 -13.01
C THR A 123 -11.82 0.93 -13.90
N ALA A 124 -11.05 0.21 -14.72
CA ALA A 124 -10.01 0.83 -15.55
C ALA A 124 -10.55 1.84 -16.57
N ASP A 125 -11.81 1.70 -16.98
CA ASP A 125 -12.56 2.64 -17.83
C ASP A 125 -13.21 3.80 -17.05
N GLY A 126 -13.07 3.81 -15.72
CA GLY A 126 -13.60 4.80 -14.81
C GLY A 126 -15.13 4.81 -14.65
N GLN A 127 -15.84 3.81 -15.19
CA GLN A 127 -17.30 3.82 -15.22
C GLN A 127 -17.93 3.40 -13.88
N ASP A 128 -17.36 2.39 -13.21
CA ASP A 128 -17.96 1.80 -12.02
C ASP A 128 -17.04 1.92 -10.81
N ARG A 129 -17.62 2.19 -9.63
CA ARG A 129 -16.91 2.08 -8.36
C ARG A 129 -16.67 0.61 -8.01
N VAL A 130 -15.50 0.31 -7.46
CA VAL A 130 -15.18 -1.03 -6.92
C VAL A 130 -15.02 -0.99 -5.41
N ARG A 131 -15.22 -2.13 -4.75
CA ARG A 131 -15.05 -2.31 -3.31
C ARG A 131 -14.30 -3.60 -3.03
N ALA A 132 -13.70 -3.72 -1.85
CA ALA A 132 -13.06 -4.95 -1.44
C ALA A 132 -14.14 -5.92 -0.91
N GLU A 133 -14.14 -7.14 -1.44
CA GLU A 133 -14.97 -8.25 -0.96
C GLU A 133 -14.08 -9.47 -0.70
N LEU A 134 -14.52 -10.34 0.21
CA LEU A 134 -13.86 -11.61 0.46
C LEU A 134 -14.40 -12.65 -0.51
N LEU A 135 -13.49 -13.37 -1.16
CA LEU A 135 -13.83 -14.48 -2.03
C LEU A 135 -13.37 -15.79 -1.37
N GLY A 136 -14.27 -16.77 -1.33
CA GLY A 136 -13.91 -18.15 -1.06
C GLY A 136 -12.95 -18.67 -2.13
N ILE A 137 -12.22 -19.73 -1.81
CA ILE A 137 -11.31 -20.39 -2.78
C ILE A 137 -12.08 -20.90 -4.01
N ASP A 138 -13.38 -21.16 -3.85
CA ASP A 138 -14.32 -21.53 -4.90
C ASP A 138 -14.82 -20.35 -5.76
N GLY A 139 -14.41 -19.12 -5.43
CA GLY A 139 -14.81 -17.90 -6.11
C GLY A 139 -16.14 -17.29 -5.65
N THR A 140 -16.78 -17.84 -4.61
CA THR A 140 -18.02 -17.27 -4.06
C THR A 140 -17.72 -16.08 -3.14
N ILE A 141 -18.60 -15.07 -3.12
CA ILE A 141 -18.47 -13.95 -2.17
C ILE A 141 -18.84 -14.45 -0.78
N VAL A 142 -17.97 -14.17 0.20
CA VAL A 142 -18.15 -14.54 1.61
C VAL A 142 -18.31 -13.28 2.45
N ALA A 143 -19.38 -13.20 3.22
CA ALA A 143 -19.61 -12.07 4.13
C ALA A 143 -18.60 -12.08 5.29
N GLN A 144 -18.21 -10.88 5.78
CA GLN A 144 -17.16 -10.76 6.81
C GLN A 144 -17.52 -11.48 8.12
N GLU A 145 -18.79 -11.46 8.52
CA GLU A 145 -19.31 -12.14 9.71
C GLU A 145 -19.18 -13.66 9.65
N ASN A 146 -18.96 -14.22 8.44
CA ASN A 146 -18.77 -15.64 8.21
C ASN A 146 -17.29 -16.04 8.13
N VAL A 147 -16.35 -15.13 8.46
CA VAL A 147 -14.90 -15.38 8.41
C VAL A 147 -14.30 -15.30 9.81
N GLU A 148 -13.52 -16.33 10.17
CA GLU A 148 -12.82 -16.42 11.46
C GLU A 148 -11.34 -16.70 11.27
N PHE A 149 -10.49 -16.02 12.06
CA PHE A 149 -9.09 -16.40 12.18
C PHE A 149 -8.95 -17.58 13.14
N ARG A 150 -8.41 -18.70 12.64
CA ARG A 150 -8.15 -19.90 13.47
C ARG A 150 -6.66 -20.22 13.50
N HIS A 151 -6.15 -20.55 14.68
CA HIS A 151 -4.81 -21.11 14.81
C HIS A 151 -4.81 -22.53 14.25
N ILE A 152 -4.16 -22.71 13.10
CA ILE A 152 -3.89 -24.05 12.57
C ILE A 152 -2.67 -24.57 13.35
N THR A 153 -2.91 -25.44 14.33
CA THR A 153 -1.84 -26.23 14.93
C THR A 153 -1.46 -27.27 13.90
N GLN A 154 -0.32 -27.09 13.22
CA GLN A 154 0.24 -28.13 12.38
C GLN A 154 0.57 -29.35 13.26
N PRO A 155 0.29 -30.59 12.81
CA PRO A 155 0.73 -31.80 13.51
C PRO A 155 2.26 -31.88 13.60
#